data_AF-A0A1T5DKG0-F1
#
_entry.id   AF-A0A1T5DKG0-F1
#
_cell.length_a   1.000
_cell.length_b   1.000
_cell.length_c   1.000
_cell.angle_alpha   90.00
_cell.angle_beta   90.00
_cell.angle_gamma   90.00
#
_symmetry.space_group_name_H-M   'P 1'
#
loop_
_entity.id
_entity.type
_entity.pdbx_description
1 polymer ?
#
loop_
_entity_poly.entity_id
_entity_poly.type
_entity_poly.pdbx_seq_one_letter_code
_entity_poly.pdbx_strand_id
1 'polypeptide(L)'
;MPGFPARPCDASHRLTGRVGNYQMTKTMRAIVGSMLLACMTLAPTAANAQMLQCAPFARMFSGIQLFGAAATWWNQAVGKYLRGDTPAVGAVLVFKAIGSMRSGHVATVTQVVSDRVIKITHANWSIINGRRGQVERDVTVVDASPNNDWSKVKVWFAPIGKVGNTAYPVNGFIYKDSPKSTAAAVQAVQG
;
A
#
# COMPACT_ATOMS: atom_id res chain seq x y z
N MET A 1 53.98 -22.44 -66.46
CA MET A 1 55.36 -22.13 -65.98
C MET A 1 55.23 -21.57 -64.56
N PRO A 2 56.08 -21.96 -63.58
CA PRO A 2 56.97 -23.12 -63.53
C PRO A 2 56.11 -24.36 -63.14
N GLY A 3 56.31 -25.20 -62.10
CA GLY A 3 57.36 -25.28 -61.06
C GLY A 3 57.14 -26.39 -60.00
N PHE A 4 58.23 -26.74 -59.30
CA PHE A 4 58.42 -27.63 -58.13
C PHE A 4 59.67 -27.06 -57.35
N PRO A 5 60.06 -27.45 -56.09
CA PRO A 5 59.87 -28.77 -55.47
C PRO A 5 59.59 -28.88 -53.93
N ALA A 6 59.07 -30.07 -53.57
CA ALA A 6 59.28 -30.96 -52.39
C ALA A 6 59.89 -30.54 -51.02
N ARG A 7 59.19 -30.99 -49.94
CA ARG A 7 59.67 -31.74 -48.72
C ARG A 7 60.61 -31.01 -47.71
N PRO A 8 60.85 -31.51 -46.46
CA PRO A 8 60.66 -32.87 -45.90
C PRO A 8 59.89 -32.96 -44.55
N CYS A 9 60.25 -33.92 -43.68
CA CYS A 9 59.48 -34.41 -42.52
C CYS A 9 60.18 -34.15 -41.17
N ASP A 10 59.41 -34.16 -40.07
CA ASP A 10 59.77 -34.71 -38.74
C ASP A 10 58.45 -34.85 -37.94
N ALA A 11 58.06 -35.88 -37.17
CA ALA A 11 58.67 -37.09 -36.57
C ALA A 11 58.96 -37.02 -35.04
N SER A 12 57.91 -37.18 -34.22
CA SER A 12 57.96 -37.73 -32.84
C SER A 12 56.53 -38.08 -32.39
N HIS A 13 56.20 -39.29 -31.90
CA HIS A 13 56.44 -39.84 -30.54
C HIS A 13 55.73 -39.05 -29.41
N ARG A 14 54.99 -39.67 -28.46
CA ARG A 14 54.54 -41.08 -28.31
C ARG A 14 53.53 -41.17 -27.13
N LEU A 15 52.47 -42.00 -27.24
CA LEU A 15 51.67 -42.56 -26.11
C LEU A 15 50.89 -41.51 -25.25
N THR A 16 49.90 -41.82 -24.38
CA THR A 16 49.26 -43.10 -23.98
C THR A 16 47.81 -42.88 -23.51
N GLY A 17 46.90 -43.83 -23.81
CA GLY A 17 45.63 -44.04 -23.09
C GLY A 17 44.50 -43.03 -23.35
N ARG A 18 43.23 -43.36 -23.06
CA ARG A 18 42.65 -44.64 -22.60
C ARG A 18 41.23 -44.77 -23.18
N VAL A 19 40.92 -45.93 -23.79
CA VAL A 19 39.61 -46.15 -24.43
C VAL A 19 38.52 -46.35 -23.38
N GLY A 20 37.48 -45.52 -23.41
CA GLY A 20 36.28 -45.65 -22.56
C GLY A 20 35.13 -46.28 -23.33
N ASN A 21 34.98 -47.61 -23.25
CA ASN A 21 33.92 -48.33 -23.95
C ASN A 21 32.55 -48.05 -23.32
N TYR A 22 31.69 -47.31 -24.01
CA TYR A 22 30.29 -47.13 -23.60
C TYR A 22 29.41 -48.24 -24.21
N GLN A 23 29.52 -49.45 -23.67
CA GLN A 23 28.63 -50.57 -24.02
C GLN A 23 27.36 -50.53 -23.16
N MET A 24 26.22 -50.83 -23.79
CA MET A 24 24.89 -50.54 -23.27
C MET A 24 24.23 -51.77 -22.62
N THR A 25 23.21 -51.49 -21.79
CA THR A 25 22.08 -52.37 -21.38
C THR A 25 22.21 -53.18 -20.09
N LYS A 26 21.05 -53.28 -19.40
CA LYS A 26 20.64 -54.26 -18.36
C LYS A 26 21.60 -54.37 -17.15
N THR A 27 21.15 -54.00 -15.94
CA THR A 27 20.05 -54.70 -15.25
C THR A 27 19.06 -53.78 -14.52
N MET A 28 17.80 -54.23 -14.43
CA MET A 28 16.81 -53.69 -13.49
C MET A 28 17.10 -54.17 -12.06
N ARG A 29 16.54 -53.46 -11.07
CA ARG A 29 16.53 -53.77 -9.61
C ARG A 29 17.82 -53.44 -8.83
N ALA A 30 18.10 -52.16 -8.69
CA ALA A 30 18.55 -51.59 -7.41
C ALA A 30 17.43 -50.67 -6.90
N ILE A 31 16.94 -50.88 -5.67
CA ILE A 31 15.80 -50.17 -5.08
C ILE A 31 16.30 -49.40 -3.84
N VAL A 32 15.75 -48.21 -3.60
CA VAL A 32 16.12 -47.24 -2.55
C VAL A 32 17.50 -46.60 -2.75
N GLY A 33 17.52 -45.31 -3.08
CA GLY A 33 18.74 -44.51 -3.09
C GLY A 33 18.58 -43.12 -3.74
N SER A 34 18.63 -42.07 -2.92
CA SER A 34 18.99 -40.70 -3.34
C SER A 34 18.15 -39.97 -4.40
N MET A 35 16.83 -40.21 -4.49
CA MET A 35 15.89 -39.27 -5.12
C MET A 35 15.25 -38.32 -4.08
N LEU A 36 16.08 -37.67 -3.27
CA LEU A 36 15.67 -36.85 -2.11
C LEU A 36 16.49 -35.54 -2.00
N LEU A 37 16.41 -34.66 -3.00
CA LEU A 37 16.92 -33.28 -2.84
C LEU A 37 16.24 -32.22 -3.75
N ALA A 38 14.97 -32.43 -4.14
CA ALA A 38 14.24 -31.52 -5.02
C ALA A 38 12.79 -31.21 -4.55
N CYS A 39 12.45 -31.46 -3.28
CA CYS A 39 11.21 -30.94 -2.68
C CYS A 39 11.53 -29.64 -1.92
N MET A 40 11.79 -28.57 -2.67
CA MET A 40 12.03 -27.24 -2.09
C MET A 40 10.68 -26.69 -1.61
N THR A 41 10.43 -26.80 -0.30
CA THR A 41 9.10 -26.56 0.27
C THR A 41 8.67 -25.12 0.09
N LEU A 42 7.61 -24.91 -0.70
CA LEU A 42 6.77 -23.71 -0.65
C LEU A 42 6.01 -23.69 0.68
N ALA A 43 6.72 -23.39 1.76
CA ALA A 43 6.10 -23.11 3.05
C ALA A 43 5.15 -21.92 2.86
N PRO A 44 3.86 -22.03 3.20
CA PRO A 44 2.94 -20.93 3.05
C PRO A 44 3.40 -19.79 3.97
N THR A 45 3.84 -18.69 3.38
CA THR A 45 4.15 -17.47 4.12
C THR A 45 2.88 -17.02 4.81
N ALA A 46 2.80 -17.27 6.13
CA ALA A 46 1.65 -16.92 6.93
C ALA A 46 1.34 -15.43 6.71
N ALA A 47 0.17 -15.18 6.11
CA ALA A 47 -0.30 -13.84 5.79
C ALA A 47 -0.58 -13.09 7.09
N ASN A 48 0.48 -12.52 7.65
CA ASN A 48 0.42 -11.62 8.78
C ASN A 48 -0.51 -10.49 8.38
N ALA A 49 -1.67 -10.38 9.03
CA ALA A 49 -2.57 -9.27 8.80
C ALA A 49 -1.87 -7.97 9.24
N GLN A 50 -1.22 -7.28 8.31
CA GLN A 50 -0.58 -5.99 8.57
C GLN A 50 -1.60 -5.09 9.28
N MET A 51 -1.23 -4.56 10.45
CA MET A 51 -2.04 -3.57 11.16
C MET A 51 -2.03 -2.26 10.36
N LEU A 52 -3.01 -2.12 9.47
CA LEU A 52 -3.13 -1.02 8.53
C LEU A 52 -3.29 0.30 9.29
N GLN A 53 -2.30 1.17 9.14
CA GLN A 53 -2.28 2.50 9.73
C GLN A 53 -3.14 3.47 8.91
N CYS A 54 -3.76 4.44 9.56
CA CYS A 54 -4.67 5.39 8.92
C CYS A 54 -4.05 6.14 7.74
N ALA A 55 -2.84 6.70 7.89
CA ALA A 55 -2.19 7.48 6.84
C ALA A 55 -1.78 6.66 5.60
N PRO A 56 -1.10 5.51 5.70
CA PRO A 56 -0.89 4.61 4.55
C PRO A 56 -2.18 4.15 3.87
N PHE A 57 -3.21 3.78 4.65
CA PHE A 57 -4.50 3.39 4.10
C PHE A 57 -5.19 4.55 3.36
N ALA A 58 -5.27 5.73 3.96
CA ALA A 58 -5.88 6.91 3.35
C ALA A 58 -5.15 7.34 2.06
N ARG A 59 -3.81 7.22 2.00
CA ARG A 59 -3.03 7.46 0.76
C ARG A 59 -3.47 6.52 -0.35
N MET A 60 -3.54 5.22 -0.06
CA MET A 60 -3.95 4.19 -1.03
C MET A 60 -5.40 4.37 -1.50
N PHE A 61 -6.30 4.75 -0.60
CA PHE A 61 -7.74 4.81 -0.86
C PHE A 61 -8.20 6.14 -1.50
N SER A 62 -7.63 7.28 -1.11
CA SER A 62 -7.93 8.59 -1.71
C SER A 62 -7.05 8.95 -2.91
N GLY A 63 -5.82 8.43 -2.96
CA GLY A 63 -4.78 8.85 -3.89
C GLY A 63 -3.98 10.09 -3.45
N ILE A 64 -4.24 10.65 -2.25
CA ILE A 64 -3.50 11.81 -1.72
C ILE A 64 -2.11 11.39 -1.24
N GLN A 65 -1.07 11.83 -1.96
CA GLN A 65 0.33 11.42 -1.79
C GLN A 65 1.04 12.20 -0.66
N LEU A 66 0.50 12.12 0.56
CA LEU A 66 1.08 12.73 1.76
C LEU A 66 1.64 11.66 2.72
N PHE A 67 2.64 12.04 3.52
CA PHE A 67 3.53 11.10 4.21
C PHE A 67 3.79 11.51 5.68
N GLY A 68 4.34 10.60 6.49
CA GLY A 68 4.52 10.85 7.92
C GLY A 68 3.20 10.89 8.71
N ALA A 69 3.21 11.59 9.86
CA ALA A 69 2.10 11.63 10.79
C ALA A 69 0.86 12.36 10.22
N ALA A 70 -0.32 11.80 10.46
CA ALA A 70 -1.60 12.26 9.94
C ALA A 70 -1.89 13.75 10.21
N ALA A 71 -1.61 14.25 11.42
CA ALA A 71 -1.79 15.66 11.77
C ALA A 71 -0.97 16.63 10.88
N THR A 72 0.18 16.19 10.36
CA THR A 72 1.06 17.02 9.53
C THR A 72 0.57 17.16 8.09
N TRP A 73 -0.35 16.29 7.64
CA TRP A 73 -0.88 16.31 6.27
C TRP A 73 -1.54 17.66 5.93
N TRP A 74 -2.19 18.30 6.91
CA TRP A 74 -2.82 19.61 6.73
C TRP A 74 -1.83 20.69 6.26
N ASN A 75 -0.63 20.71 6.86
CA ASN A 75 0.41 21.67 6.47
C ASN A 75 1.15 21.21 5.21
N GLN A 76 1.37 19.90 5.02
CA GLN A 76 2.00 19.36 3.81
C GLN A 76 1.17 19.54 2.53
N ALA A 77 -0.16 19.65 2.66
CA ALA A 77 -1.09 19.87 1.55
C ALA A 77 -1.01 21.29 0.95
N VAL A 78 -0.46 22.27 1.68
CA VAL A 78 -0.28 23.65 1.18
C VAL A 78 0.52 23.63 -0.12
N GLY A 79 -0.03 24.24 -1.17
CA GLY A 79 0.57 24.29 -2.51
C GLY A 79 0.48 22.99 -3.33
N LYS A 80 -0.07 21.90 -2.79
CA LYS A 80 -0.17 20.58 -3.47
C LYS A 80 -1.61 20.13 -3.70
N TYR A 81 -2.47 20.36 -2.72
CA TYR A 81 -3.86 19.97 -2.68
C TYR A 81 -4.72 21.14 -2.19
N LEU A 82 -5.96 21.23 -2.65
CA LEU A 82 -6.92 22.16 -2.08
C LEU A 82 -7.30 21.70 -0.66
N ARG A 83 -7.64 22.65 0.21
CA ARG A 83 -8.06 22.42 1.60
C ARG A 83 -9.30 23.24 1.91
N GLY A 84 -10.15 22.74 2.79
CA GLY A 84 -11.32 23.48 3.28
C GLY A 84 -12.00 22.77 4.44
N ASP A 85 -13.23 23.18 4.68
CA ASP A 85 -14.10 22.85 5.80
C ASP A 85 -15.38 22.11 5.34
N THR A 86 -15.75 22.21 4.06
CA THR A 86 -16.86 21.45 3.47
C THR A 86 -16.49 19.97 3.23
N PRO A 87 -17.33 19.00 3.64
CA PRO A 87 -17.13 17.60 3.27
C PRO A 87 -17.41 17.35 1.77
N ALA A 88 -16.54 16.58 1.12
CA ALA A 88 -16.74 16.11 -0.25
C ALA A 88 -16.31 14.64 -0.39
N VAL A 89 -16.97 13.87 -1.26
CA VAL A 89 -16.63 12.46 -1.50
C VAL A 89 -15.20 12.33 -2.05
N GLY A 90 -14.42 11.39 -1.50
CA GLY A 90 -13.00 11.21 -1.82
C GLY A 90 -12.04 12.17 -1.11
N ALA A 91 -12.54 13.20 -0.42
CA ALA A 91 -11.71 14.08 0.40
C ALA A 91 -11.21 13.37 1.67
N VAL A 92 -10.06 13.79 2.19
CA VAL A 92 -9.47 13.26 3.42
C VAL A 92 -9.69 14.23 4.59
N LEU A 93 -10.51 13.81 5.55
CA LEU A 93 -10.70 14.47 6.83
C LEU A 93 -9.44 14.31 7.69
N VAL A 94 -8.86 15.42 8.17
CA VAL A 94 -7.63 15.43 8.97
C VAL A 94 -7.93 15.80 10.43
N PHE A 95 -7.63 14.90 11.36
CA PHE A 95 -7.79 15.12 12.79
C PHE A 95 -6.55 15.82 13.37
N LYS A 96 -6.76 16.78 14.29
CA LYS A 96 -5.66 17.43 15.02
C LYS A 96 -4.94 16.42 15.92
N ALA A 97 -3.66 16.66 16.17
CA ALA A 97 -2.92 15.94 17.20
C ALA A 97 -3.44 16.36 18.60
N ILE A 98 -3.73 15.38 19.45
CA ILE A 98 -4.15 15.57 20.85
C ILE A 98 -3.44 14.55 21.74
N GLY A 99 -3.52 14.69 23.07
CA GLY A 99 -2.79 13.82 24.01
C GLY A 99 -3.03 12.32 23.81
N SER A 100 -4.28 11.92 23.59
CA SER A 100 -4.69 10.54 23.29
C SER A 100 -4.42 10.08 21.84
N MET A 101 -4.00 10.99 20.96
CA MET A 101 -3.86 10.75 19.52
C MET A 101 -2.74 11.64 18.95
N ARG A 102 -1.52 11.45 19.46
CA ARG A 102 -0.36 12.33 19.22
C ARG A 102 0.04 12.49 17.76
N SER A 103 -0.22 11.48 16.92
CA SER A 103 0.06 11.53 15.47
C SER A 103 -1.05 12.19 14.66
N GLY A 104 -2.16 12.60 15.29
CA GLY A 104 -3.44 12.84 14.62
C GLY A 104 -4.02 11.57 14.02
N HIS A 105 -5.03 11.73 13.16
CA HIS A 105 -5.67 10.65 12.40
C HIS A 105 -6.15 11.19 11.05
N VAL A 106 -6.38 10.31 10.08
CA VAL A 106 -6.96 10.65 8.78
C VAL A 106 -7.98 9.61 8.35
N ALA A 107 -9.05 10.08 7.71
CA ALA A 107 -10.12 9.26 7.18
C ALA A 107 -10.58 9.79 5.82
N THR A 108 -10.97 8.92 4.88
CA THR A 108 -11.46 9.35 3.56
C THR A 108 -12.98 9.33 3.56
N VAL A 109 -13.61 10.40 3.10
CA VAL A 109 -15.07 10.50 2.97
C VAL A 109 -15.55 9.60 1.83
N THR A 110 -16.48 8.69 2.12
CA THR A 110 -17.13 7.83 1.12
C THR A 110 -18.51 8.34 0.71
N GLN A 111 -19.21 9.06 1.59
CA GLN A 111 -20.53 9.64 1.30
C GLN A 111 -20.76 10.91 2.13
N VAL A 112 -21.41 11.91 1.55
CA VAL A 112 -22.06 12.99 2.31
C VAL A 112 -23.54 12.63 2.46
N VAL A 113 -24.04 12.61 3.70
CA VAL A 113 -25.42 12.15 4.02
C VAL A 113 -26.31 13.35 4.35
N SER A 114 -25.76 14.34 5.04
CA SER A 114 -26.35 15.68 5.26
C SER A 114 -25.27 16.67 5.68
N ASP A 115 -25.63 17.94 5.83
CA ASP A 115 -24.75 19.05 6.26
C ASP A 115 -23.93 18.76 7.52
N ARG A 116 -24.42 17.85 8.39
CA ARG A 116 -23.78 17.42 9.64
C ARG A 116 -23.46 15.92 9.72
N VAL A 117 -23.68 15.13 8.65
CA VAL A 117 -23.44 13.67 8.69
C VAL A 117 -22.73 13.20 7.42
N ILE A 118 -21.62 12.49 7.61
CA ILE A 118 -20.85 11.86 6.53
C ILE A 118 -20.56 10.39 6.84
N LYS A 119 -20.24 9.63 5.80
CA LYS A 119 -19.61 8.33 5.90
C LYS A 119 -18.13 8.45 5.58
N ILE A 120 -17.30 7.78 6.37
CA ILE A 120 -15.86 7.67 6.13
C ILE A 120 -15.41 6.21 6.05
N THR A 121 -14.31 5.97 5.36
CA THR A 121 -13.54 4.74 5.46
C THR A 121 -12.12 5.07 5.94
N HIS A 122 -11.64 4.33 6.94
CA HIS A 122 -10.36 4.55 7.60
C HIS A 122 -9.78 3.26 8.20
N ALA A 123 -8.58 3.33 8.78
CA ALA A 123 -7.92 2.20 9.42
C ALA A 123 -7.31 2.58 10.78
N ASN A 124 -7.17 1.60 11.69
CA ASN A 124 -6.58 1.78 13.03
C ASN A 124 -7.30 2.80 13.94
N TRP A 125 -8.64 2.90 13.85
CA TRP A 125 -9.44 3.72 14.77
C TRP A 125 -9.96 2.87 15.95
N SER A 126 -11.01 2.07 15.75
CA SER A 126 -11.54 1.20 16.81
C SER A 126 -10.60 0.07 17.24
N ILE A 127 -10.86 -0.50 18.42
CA ILE A 127 -10.47 -1.88 18.75
C ILE A 127 -11.64 -2.77 18.29
N ILE A 128 -11.37 -3.77 17.46
CA ILE A 128 -12.35 -4.75 16.98
C ILE A 128 -11.81 -6.15 17.31
N ASN A 129 -12.62 -6.99 17.93
CA ASN A 129 -12.25 -8.36 18.35
C ASN A 129 -10.91 -8.40 19.11
N GLY A 130 -10.71 -7.44 20.03
CA GLY A 130 -9.48 -7.28 20.82
C GLY A 130 -8.26 -6.73 20.08
N ARG A 131 -8.35 -6.41 18.78
CA ARG A 131 -7.20 -6.00 17.94
C ARG A 131 -7.44 -4.64 17.28
N ARG A 132 -6.37 -3.88 17.06
CA ARG A 132 -6.37 -2.63 16.28
C ARG A 132 -5.81 -2.85 14.86
N GLY A 133 -5.68 -1.80 14.06
CA GLY A 133 -5.16 -1.88 12.69
C GLY A 133 -6.12 -2.49 11.66
N GLN A 134 -7.40 -2.65 11.99
CA GLN A 134 -8.43 -3.06 11.03
C GLN A 134 -8.92 -1.86 10.21
N VAL A 135 -9.51 -2.13 9.02
CA VAL A 135 -10.19 -1.13 8.18
C VAL A 135 -11.67 -1.13 8.52
N GLU A 136 -12.20 0.02 8.91
CA GLU A 136 -13.63 0.24 9.10
C GLU A 136 -14.17 1.01 7.89
N ARG A 137 -15.24 0.51 7.28
CA ARG A 137 -15.88 1.08 6.09
C ARG A 137 -17.20 1.75 6.46
N ASP A 138 -17.50 2.84 5.76
CA ASP A 138 -18.76 3.61 5.85
C ASP A 138 -19.22 3.92 7.28
N VAL A 139 -18.21 4.23 8.11
CA VAL A 139 -18.33 4.64 9.51
C VAL A 139 -19.04 5.99 9.55
N THR A 140 -20.10 6.09 10.35
CA THR A 140 -20.81 7.37 10.53
C THR A 140 -19.93 8.35 11.31
N VAL A 141 -19.76 9.54 10.76
CA VAL A 141 -19.23 10.72 11.46
C VAL A 141 -20.30 11.78 11.49
N VAL A 142 -20.46 12.41 12.65
CA VAL A 142 -21.40 13.49 12.89
C VAL A 142 -20.61 14.75 13.27
N ASP A 143 -20.93 15.87 12.64
CA ASP A 143 -20.40 17.16 13.07
C ASP A 143 -20.88 17.49 14.49
N ALA A 144 -19.94 17.95 15.32
CA ALA A 144 -20.15 18.38 16.69
C ALA A 144 -19.60 19.80 16.92
N SER A 145 -19.39 20.56 15.83
CA SER A 145 -19.14 22.00 15.89
C SER A 145 -20.40 22.77 16.30
N PRO A 146 -20.26 23.90 17.01
CA PRO A 146 -21.38 24.80 17.25
C PRO A 146 -21.85 25.44 15.92
N ASN A 147 -20.92 25.81 15.03
CA ASN A 147 -21.19 26.71 13.91
C ASN A 147 -21.61 26.01 12.60
N ASN A 148 -21.63 24.67 12.55
CA ASN A 148 -21.69 23.90 11.30
C ASN A 148 -20.41 23.97 10.44
N ASP A 149 -19.27 24.29 11.06
CA ASP A 149 -17.96 24.51 10.41
C ASP A 149 -17.07 23.25 10.36
N TRP A 150 -17.65 22.09 10.71
CA TRP A 150 -16.97 20.79 10.81
C TRP A 150 -15.75 20.75 11.75
N SER A 151 -15.43 21.81 12.51
CA SER A 151 -14.17 21.92 13.29
C SER A 151 -13.99 20.88 14.41
N LYS A 152 -15.07 20.21 14.81
CA LYS A 152 -15.10 19.13 15.79
C LYS A 152 -16.06 18.04 15.33
N VAL A 153 -15.66 16.77 15.37
CA VAL A 153 -16.51 15.66 14.92
C VAL A 153 -16.63 14.55 15.96
N LYS A 154 -17.77 13.88 15.99
CA LYS A 154 -17.98 12.61 16.71
C LYS A 154 -17.97 11.46 15.71
N VAL A 155 -17.14 10.46 15.96
CA VAL A 155 -16.95 9.29 15.10
C VAL A 155 -17.62 8.08 15.74
N TRP A 156 -18.25 7.21 14.96
CA TRP A 156 -18.71 5.90 15.42
C TRP A 156 -17.54 5.02 15.91
N PHE A 157 -17.80 4.21 16.94
CA PHE A 157 -16.76 3.46 17.65
C PHE A 157 -17.24 2.03 17.96
N ALA A 158 -16.53 1.03 17.44
CA ALA A 158 -17.00 -0.35 17.43
C ALA A 158 -17.28 -0.95 18.82
N PRO A 159 -16.45 -0.74 19.86
CA PRO A 159 -16.72 -1.26 21.21
C PRO A 159 -18.02 -0.80 21.88
N ILE A 160 -18.70 0.23 21.33
CA ILE A 160 -20.00 0.71 21.84
C ILE A 160 -21.13 0.64 20.81
N GLY A 161 -20.85 0.17 19.58
CA GLY A 161 -21.82 0.04 18.49
C GLY A 161 -22.45 1.34 17.97
N LYS A 162 -22.00 2.51 18.41
CA LYS A 162 -22.65 3.81 18.13
C LYS A 162 -21.66 4.97 17.99
N VAL A 163 -22.18 6.15 17.63
CA VAL A 163 -21.44 7.42 17.62
C VAL A 163 -20.86 7.71 19.00
N GLY A 164 -19.54 7.97 19.07
CA GLY A 164 -18.83 8.25 20.30
C GLY A 164 -19.19 9.59 20.92
N ASN A 165 -19.15 9.68 22.25
CA ASN A 165 -19.43 10.92 22.97
C ASN A 165 -18.33 11.98 22.79
N THR A 166 -17.08 11.55 22.56
CA THR A 166 -15.92 12.42 22.36
C THR A 166 -16.02 13.20 21.06
N ALA A 167 -16.06 14.54 21.15
CA ALA A 167 -15.91 15.42 19.99
C ALA A 167 -14.41 15.68 19.73
N TYR A 168 -13.88 15.09 18.66
CA TYR A 168 -12.48 15.21 18.28
C TYR A 168 -12.26 16.46 17.42
N PRO A 169 -11.27 17.30 17.74
CA PRO A 169 -10.96 18.46 16.90
C PRO A 169 -10.29 18.03 15.59
N VAL A 170 -10.76 18.58 14.48
CA VAL A 170 -10.23 18.34 13.12
C VAL A 170 -9.71 19.64 12.53
N ASN A 171 -8.88 19.54 11.50
CA ASN A 171 -8.40 20.70 10.73
C ASN A 171 -9.34 21.06 9.59
N GLY A 172 -10.07 20.07 9.06
CA GLY A 172 -10.88 20.16 7.85
C GLY A 172 -10.55 19.03 6.89
N PHE A 173 -10.89 19.23 5.62
CA PHE A 173 -10.76 18.28 4.52
C PHE A 173 -9.64 18.69 3.56
N ILE A 174 -8.87 17.71 3.08
CA ILE A 174 -7.95 17.85 1.94
C ILE A 174 -8.62 17.21 0.73
N TYR A 175 -8.77 17.96 -0.36
CA TYR A 175 -9.39 17.46 -1.58
C TYR A 175 -8.34 16.81 -2.50
N LYS A 176 -8.75 15.76 -3.24
CA LYS A 176 -7.86 15.01 -4.14
C LYS A 176 -7.36 15.87 -5.30
N ASP A 177 -8.22 16.75 -5.80
CA ASP A 177 -7.91 17.61 -6.93
C ASP A 177 -6.89 18.68 -6.54
N SER A 178 -5.72 18.61 -7.16
CA SER A 178 -4.68 19.62 -7.02
C SER A 178 -5.17 20.97 -7.58
N PRO A 179 -4.72 22.10 -7.01
CA PRO A 179 -5.10 23.44 -7.49
C PRO A 179 -4.82 23.63 -8.99
N LYS A 180 -3.77 23.00 -9.53
CA LYS A 180 -3.45 23.00 -10.96
C LYS A 180 -4.53 22.33 -11.83
N SER A 181 -5.11 21.21 -11.38
CA SER A 181 -6.21 20.54 -12.08
C SER A 181 -7.47 21.41 -12.09
N THR A 182 -7.76 22.07 -10.97
CA THR A 182 -8.90 22.97 -10.82
C THR A 182 -8.74 24.22 -11.70
N ALA A 183 -7.56 24.84 -11.68
CA ALA A 183 -7.26 26.00 -12.53
C ALA A 183 -7.33 25.66 -14.03
N ALA A 184 -6.81 24.50 -14.45
CA ALA A 184 -6.93 24.03 -15.83
C ALA A 184 -8.38 23.76 -16.23
N ALA A 185 -9.20 23.16 -15.35
CA ALA A 185 -10.61 22.93 -15.60
C ALA A 185 -11.43 24.24 -15.72
N VAL A 186 -11.12 25.26 -14.90
CA VAL A 186 -11.74 26.58 -15.01
C VAL A 186 -11.34 27.29 -16.30
N GLN A 187 -10.07 27.20 -16.71
CA GLN A 187 -9.62 27.77 -17.99
C GLN A 187 -10.26 27.07 -19.20
N ALA A 188 -10.42 25.74 -19.16
CA ALA A 188 -11.07 24.95 -20.22
C ALA A 188 -12.61 25.13 -20.29
N VAL A 189 -13.20 25.93 -19.41
CA VAL A 189 -14.61 26.37 -19.45
C VAL A 189 -14.73 27.84 -19.93
N GLN A 190 -13.62 28.53 -20.11
CA GLN A 190 -13.55 29.97 -20.42
C GLN A 190 -12.91 30.30 -21.79
N GLY A 191 -12.74 29.29 -22.65
CA GLY A 191 -12.22 29.42 -24.03
C GLY A 191 -12.72 28.29 -24.92
#